data_AF-A0A930YMD4-F1
#
_entry.id   AF-A0A930YMD4-F1
#
_cell.length_a   1.000
_cell.length_b   1.000
_cell.length_c   1.000
_cell.angle_alpha   90.00
_cell.angle_beta   90.00
_cell.angle_gamma   90.00
#
_symmetry.space_group_name_H-M   'P 1'
#
loop_
_entity.id
_entity.type
_entity.pdbx_description
1 polymer ?
#
loop_
_entity_poly.entity_id
_entity_poly.type
_entity_poly.pdbx_seq_one_letter_code
_entity_poly.pdbx_strand_id
1 'polypeptide(L)'
;MNRRGRFDNLRRIEALDPQADADEILRLTSRHDFPWDYQQGTGIAFLRDYGIPSIAALLDRTGEFERHGVKRYDDTLLIGDEATLDGIDSQRSHAALRRLNRIHGHYDIPEDEFHYVLATTIVGPVEWIRQFGWRELHPHELVAVARITTRFGELMGLKGLPTTYDGYHRLLREYEAEHFAHTPASTRLAEATIRIGRATARYPAGPLTRPIAIALMDEPLRQVLGMPRQPAWFVRALRGALRLRARYLRHLARPRRTPYRHRPATYPGGYTLRDLGPESMLAALEATS
;
A
#
# COMPACT_ATOMS: atom_id res chain seq x y z
N MET A 1 -11.90 -33.45 -3.05
CA MET A 1 -12.88 -32.47 -2.53
C MET A 1 -12.71 -31.14 -3.25
N ASN A 2 -13.56 -30.90 -4.25
CA ASN A 2 -13.62 -29.63 -4.97
C ASN A 2 -14.00 -28.53 -3.96
N ARG A 3 -13.06 -27.65 -3.59
CA ARG A 3 -13.26 -26.62 -2.55
C ARG A 3 -14.17 -25.52 -3.14
N ARG A 4 -15.47 -25.82 -3.18
CA ARG A 4 -16.57 -24.92 -3.57
C ARG A 4 -16.37 -23.57 -2.87
N GLY A 5 -16.25 -22.50 -3.64
CA GLY A 5 -16.25 -21.15 -3.07
C GLY A 5 -15.17 -20.17 -3.52
N ARG A 6 -14.04 -20.65 -4.09
CA ARG A 6 -12.89 -19.78 -4.38
C ARG A 6 -13.20 -18.62 -5.34
N PHE A 7 -14.13 -18.83 -6.28
CA PHE A 7 -14.52 -17.84 -7.28
C PHE A 7 -15.86 -17.16 -6.96
N ASP A 8 -16.41 -17.32 -5.75
CA ASP A 8 -17.71 -16.76 -5.40
C ASP A 8 -17.68 -15.23 -5.35
N ASN A 9 -16.60 -14.66 -4.81
CA ASN A 9 -16.39 -13.22 -4.81
C ASN A 9 -16.22 -12.68 -6.23
N LEU A 10 -15.54 -13.41 -7.12
CA LEU A 10 -15.44 -13.02 -8.53
C LEU A 10 -16.82 -12.96 -9.18
N ARG A 11 -17.64 -14.00 -9.01
CA ARG A 11 -19.02 -14.01 -9.54
C ARG A 11 -19.89 -12.89 -8.98
N ARG A 12 -19.66 -12.50 -7.72
CA ARG A 12 -20.32 -11.33 -7.12
C ARG A 12 -19.83 -10.04 -7.78
N ILE A 13 -18.52 -9.85 -7.92
CA ILE A 13 -17.91 -8.68 -8.57
C ILE A 13 -18.39 -8.50 -10.02
N GLU A 14 -18.54 -9.60 -10.77
CA GLU A 14 -19.06 -9.60 -12.14
C GLU A 14 -20.51 -9.08 -12.23
N ALA A 15 -21.30 -9.22 -11.17
CA ALA A 15 -22.69 -8.77 -11.10
C ALA A 15 -22.86 -7.35 -10.52
N LEU A 16 -21.79 -6.74 -10.01
CA LEU A 16 -21.79 -5.39 -9.43
C LEU A 16 -21.46 -4.34 -10.50
N ASP A 17 -22.00 -3.13 -10.33
CA ASP A 17 -21.63 -1.97 -11.14
C ASP A 17 -20.31 -1.38 -10.60
N PRO A 18 -19.22 -1.33 -11.39
CA PRO A 18 -17.94 -0.90 -10.88
C PRO A 18 -17.83 0.59 -10.54
N GLN A 19 -18.81 1.41 -10.93
CA GLN A 19 -18.92 2.81 -10.54
C GLN A 19 -19.78 2.96 -9.28
N ALA A 20 -20.94 2.33 -9.23
CA ALA A 20 -21.86 2.47 -8.09
C ALA A 20 -21.43 1.64 -6.88
N ASP A 21 -20.87 0.45 -7.10
CA ASP A 21 -20.54 -0.54 -6.06
C ASP A 21 -19.03 -0.64 -5.81
N ALA A 22 -18.25 0.38 -6.18
CA ALA A 22 -16.79 0.34 -6.12
C ALA A 22 -16.25 0.05 -4.71
N ASP A 23 -16.88 0.58 -3.66
CA ASP A 23 -16.51 0.32 -2.27
C ASP A 23 -16.68 -1.16 -1.90
N GLU A 24 -17.75 -1.79 -2.38
CA GLU A 24 -17.99 -3.22 -2.18
C GLU A 24 -16.97 -4.08 -2.95
N ILE A 25 -16.71 -3.73 -4.21
CA ILE A 25 -15.74 -4.43 -5.04
C ILE A 25 -14.35 -4.32 -4.38
N LEU A 26 -13.92 -3.12 -3.99
CA LEU A 26 -12.65 -2.92 -3.31
C LEU A 26 -12.56 -3.75 -2.02
N ARG A 27 -13.63 -3.84 -1.23
CA ARG A 27 -13.68 -4.66 -0.01
C ARG A 27 -13.58 -6.17 -0.30
N LEU A 28 -14.20 -6.65 -1.37
CA LEU A 28 -14.07 -8.05 -1.81
C LEU A 28 -12.64 -8.34 -2.27
N THR A 29 -12.06 -7.47 -3.10
CA THR A 29 -10.70 -7.59 -3.63
C THR A 29 -9.67 -7.53 -2.50
N SER A 30 -9.63 -6.42 -1.75
CA SER A 30 -8.56 -6.12 -0.78
C SER A 30 -8.72 -6.86 0.54
N ARG A 31 -9.93 -7.18 1.02
CA ARG A 31 -10.12 -7.82 2.34
C ARG A 31 -10.45 -9.30 2.29
N HIS A 32 -10.90 -9.83 1.15
CA HIS A 32 -11.27 -11.24 1.02
C HIS A 32 -10.33 -12.01 0.11
N ASP A 33 -10.22 -11.60 -1.15
CA ASP A 33 -9.49 -12.35 -2.17
C ASP A 33 -7.99 -12.19 -2.05
N PHE A 34 -7.51 -10.96 -1.81
CA PHE A 34 -6.09 -10.60 -1.89
C PHE A 34 -5.52 -9.86 -0.68
N PRO A 35 -5.96 -10.04 0.58
CA PRO A 35 -5.50 -9.17 1.67
C PRO A 35 -3.99 -9.16 1.90
N TRP A 36 -3.36 -10.32 1.79
CA TRP A 36 -1.91 -10.39 1.91
C TRP A 36 -1.21 -9.74 0.70
N ASP A 37 -1.69 -10.02 -0.51
CA ASP A 37 -1.14 -9.50 -1.76
C ASP A 37 -1.28 -7.97 -1.87
N TYR A 38 -2.43 -7.44 -1.46
CA TYR A 38 -2.70 -6.00 -1.42
C TYR A 38 -1.74 -5.29 -0.45
N GLN A 39 -1.54 -5.86 0.74
CA GLN A 39 -0.59 -5.33 1.72
C GLN A 39 0.86 -5.39 1.21
N GLN A 40 1.28 -6.48 0.55
CA GLN A 40 2.63 -6.57 -0.02
C GLN A 40 2.85 -5.56 -1.14
N GLY A 41 1.89 -5.43 -2.07
CA GLY A 41 1.97 -4.45 -3.15
C GLY A 41 1.99 -3.01 -2.64
N THR A 42 1.22 -2.70 -1.58
CA THR A 42 1.27 -1.40 -0.89
C THR A 42 2.63 -1.16 -0.22
N GLY A 43 3.22 -2.19 0.40
CA GLY A 43 4.56 -2.08 0.99
C GLY A 43 5.65 -1.80 -0.04
N ILE A 44 5.59 -2.45 -1.21
CA ILE A 44 6.50 -2.15 -2.33
C ILE A 44 6.25 -0.74 -2.87
N ALA A 45 4.99 -0.31 -2.99
CA ALA A 45 4.64 1.05 -3.40
C ALA A 45 5.31 2.12 -2.54
N PHE A 46 5.23 2.01 -1.21
CA PHE A 46 5.89 2.96 -0.31
C PHE A 46 7.41 2.99 -0.43
N LEU A 47 8.04 1.88 -0.79
CA LEU A 47 9.49 1.89 -1.07
C LEU A 47 9.82 2.72 -2.32
N ARG A 48 8.91 2.82 -3.30
CA ARG A 48 9.11 3.63 -4.52
C ARG A 48 9.09 5.12 -4.21
N ASP A 49 8.36 5.54 -3.19
CA ASP A 49 8.34 6.93 -2.73
C ASP A 49 9.74 7.42 -2.34
N TYR A 50 10.58 6.54 -1.79
CA TYR A 50 11.95 6.90 -1.40
C TYR A 50 12.90 7.01 -2.60
N GLY A 51 12.47 6.58 -3.80
CA GLY A 51 13.21 6.76 -5.04
C GLY A 51 13.16 8.21 -5.56
N ILE A 52 12.24 9.03 -5.05
CA ILE A 52 12.11 10.45 -5.40
C ILE A 52 12.92 11.28 -4.39
N PRO A 53 13.94 12.04 -4.82
CA PRO A 53 14.86 12.74 -3.91
C PRO A 53 14.20 13.68 -2.91
N SER A 54 13.21 14.47 -3.34
CA SER A 54 12.49 15.43 -2.49
C SER A 54 11.66 14.73 -1.41
N ILE A 55 10.89 13.70 -1.80
CA ILE A 55 10.13 12.85 -0.88
C ILE A 55 11.08 12.16 0.11
N ALA A 56 12.15 11.54 -0.37
CA ALA A 56 13.14 10.88 0.49
C ALA A 56 13.78 11.86 1.48
N ALA A 57 14.15 13.05 1.03
CA ALA A 57 14.74 14.06 1.90
C ALA A 57 13.73 14.55 2.96
N LEU A 58 12.46 14.76 2.60
CA LEU A 58 11.43 15.13 3.56
C LEU A 58 11.24 14.04 4.62
N LEU A 59 11.01 12.80 4.19
CA LEU A 59 10.75 11.66 5.07
C LEU A 59 11.92 11.37 6.01
N ASP A 60 13.16 11.42 5.50
CA ASP A 60 14.36 11.20 6.31
C ASP A 60 14.56 12.31 7.36
N ARG A 61 14.30 13.59 7.00
CA ARG A 61 14.37 14.70 7.95
C ARG A 61 13.35 14.60 9.09
N THR A 62 12.18 14.01 8.86
CA THR A 62 11.20 13.80 9.95
C THR A 62 11.74 12.87 11.04
N GLY A 63 12.61 11.93 10.70
CA GLY A 63 13.13 10.91 11.62
C GLY A 63 12.10 9.86 12.06
N GLU A 64 10.85 9.92 11.59
CA GLU A 64 9.77 9.04 12.05
C GLU A 64 10.01 7.57 11.69
N PHE A 65 10.63 7.28 10.53
CA PHE A 65 10.99 5.91 10.16
C PHE A 65 12.06 5.30 11.07
N GLU A 66 13.03 6.12 11.51
CA GLU A 66 14.13 5.66 12.36
C GLU A 66 13.69 5.49 13.82
N ARG A 67 12.89 6.43 14.34
CA ARG A 67 12.55 6.51 15.76
C ARG A 67 11.22 5.85 16.12
N HIS A 68 10.21 5.96 15.24
CA HIS A 68 8.83 5.50 15.49
C HIS A 68 8.31 4.62 14.34
N GLY A 69 9.20 3.90 13.66
CA GLY A 69 8.90 3.25 12.39
C GLY A 69 7.73 2.27 12.41
N VAL A 70 7.55 1.50 13.49
CA VAL A 70 6.42 0.56 13.64
C VAL A 70 5.10 1.34 13.74
N LYS A 71 5.03 2.38 14.58
CA LYS A 71 3.86 3.26 14.67
C LYS A 71 3.58 3.92 13.33
N ARG A 72 4.58 4.48 12.67
CA ARG A 72 4.41 5.10 11.35
C ARG A 72 3.80 4.14 10.33
N TYR A 73 4.29 2.90 10.29
CA TYR A 73 3.77 1.86 9.40
C TYR A 73 2.32 1.51 9.74
N ASP A 74 2.02 1.27 11.01
CA ASP A 74 0.67 0.98 11.47
C ASP A 74 -0.28 2.15 11.17
N ASP A 75 0.07 3.39 11.51
CA ASP A 75 -0.74 4.59 11.25
C ASP A 75 -1.07 4.75 9.78
N THR A 76 -0.09 4.50 8.89
CA THR A 76 -0.30 4.59 7.44
C THR A 76 -1.34 3.59 6.97
N LEU A 77 -1.25 2.34 7.43
CA LEU A 77 -2.23 1.31 7.09
C LEU A 77 -3.60 1.59 7.72
N LEU A 78 -3.64 2.06 8.97
CA LEU A 78 -4.88 2.35 9.68
C LEU A 78 -5.62 3.54 9.06
N ILE A 79 -4.93 4.61 8.65
CA ILE A 79 -5.58 5.73 7.95
C ILE A 79 -6.22 5.24 6.64
N GLY A 80 -5.53 4.40 5.86
CA GLY A 80 -6.10 3.82 4.64
C GLY A 80 -7.30 2.90 4.91
N ASP A 81 -7.22 2.10 5.98
CA ASP A 81 -8.33 1.27 6.43
C ASP A 81 -9.54 2.14 6.83
N GLU A 82 -9.34 3.14 7.67
CA GLU A 82 -10.39 4.07 8.14
C GLU A 82 -11.03 4.85 6.99
N ALA A 83 -10.26 5.21 5.97
CA ALA A 83 -10.74 5.90 4.77
C ALA A 83 -11.62 5.02 3.86
N THR A 84 -11.55 3.69 3.99
CA THR A 84 -12.20 2.77 3.04
C THR A 84 -13.15 1.76 3.71
N LEU A 85 -13.12 1.62 5.04
CA LEU A 85 -13.81 0.53 5.73
C LEU A 85 -15.33 0.56 5.54
N ASP A 86 -15.91 1.76 5.64
CA ASP A 86 -17.36 2.01 5.55
C ASP A 86 -17.74 2.70 4.23
N GLY A 87 -16.79 2.76 3.27
CA GLY A 87 -16.91 3.42 1.98
C GLY A 87 -16.27 4.82 1.95
N ILE A 88 -15.79 5.23 0.77
CA ILE A 88 -14.98 6.45 0.59
C ILE A 88 -15.74 7.76 0.87
N ASP A 89 -17.05 7.78 0.67
CA ASP A 89 -17.91 8.94 0.95
C ASP A 89 -18.57 8.89 2.34
N SER A 90 -18.14 7.95 3.21
CA SER A 90 -18.68 7.85 4.57
C SER A 90 -18.18 8.96 5.49
N GLN A 91 -18.94 9.25 6.56
CA GLN A 91 -18.51 10.19 7.61
C GLN A 91 -17.16 9.80 8.22
N ARG A 92 -16.94 8.49 8.40
CA ARG A 92 -15.69 7.93 8.91
C ARG A 92 -14.52 8.21 7.98
N SER A 93 -14.72 7.99 6.67
CA SER A 93 -13.69 8.28 5.68
C SER A 93 -13.33 9.76 5.66
N HIS A 94 -14.33 10.64 5.64
CA HIS A 94 -14.11 12.08 5.68
C HIS A 94 -13.37 12.51 6.95
N ALA A 95 -13.61 11.87 8.10
CA ALA A 95 -12.87 12.14 9.33
C ALA A 95 -11.40 11.70 9.24
N ALA A 96 -11.14 10.51 8.68
CA ALA A 96 -9.80 10.00 8.45
C ALA A 96 -9.01 10.88 7.45
N LEU A 97 -9.64 11.31 6.36
CA LEU A 97 -9.01 12.17 5.36
C LEU A 97 -8.77 13.59 5.87
N ARG A 98 -9.67 14.15 6.70
CA ARG A 98 -9.37 15.41 7.41
C ARG A 98 -8.15 15.28 8.32
N ARG A 99 -8.02 14.15 9.03
CA ARG A 99 -6.84 13.87 9.87
C ARG A 99 -5.57 13.82 9.01
N LEU A 100 -5.62 13.08 7.90
CA LEU A 100 -4.51 12.97 6.94
C LEU A 100 -4.11 14.33 6.38
N ASN A 101 -5.07 15.14 5.92
CA ASN A 101 -4.83 16.48 5.39
C ASN A 101 -4.19 17.38 6.44
N ARG A 102 -4.61 17.30 7.72
CA ARG A 102 -3.93 18.05 8.79
C ARG A 102 -2.48 17.61 8.98
N ILE A 103 -2.19 16.31 8.93
CA ILE A 103 -0.81 15.80 9.02
C ILE A 103 0.03 16.31 7.84
N HIS A 104 -0.48 16.14 6.62
CA HIS A 104 0.22 16.57 5.41
C HIS A 104 0.39 18.09 5.32
N GLY A 105 -0.59 18.87 5.78
CA GLY A 105 -0.55 20.35 5.76
C GLY A 105 0.53 20.98 6.65
N HIS A 106 1.26 20.20 7.46
CA HIS A 106 2.45 20.67 8.16
C HIS A 106 3.70 20.74 7.26
N TYR A 107 3.61 20.21 6.05
CA TYR A 107 4.72 20.13 5.11
C TYR A 107 4.35 20.82 3.80
N ASP A 108 5.34 21.47 3.19
CA ASP A 108 5.23 22.05 1.86
C ASP A 108 5.53 20.95 0.83
N ILE A 109 4.50 20.17 0.48
CA ILE A 109 4.58 19.05 -0.46
C ILE A 109 3.98 19.50 -1.80
N PRO A 110 4.74 19.46 -2.91
CA PRO A 110 4.23 19.74 -4.24
C PRO A 110 3.04 18.86 -4.64
N GLU A 111 2.10 19.42 -5.41
CA GLU A 111 0.89 18.69 -5.83
C GLU A 111 1.20 17.45 -6.68
N ASP A 112 2.23 17.51 -7.53
CA ASP A 112 2.67 16.40 -8.37
C ASP A 112 3.25 15.24 -7.54
N GLU A 113 3.90 15.52 -6.41
CA GLU A 113 4.36 14.49 -5.48
C GLU A 113 3.17 13.77 -4.81
N PHE A 114 2.09 14.49 -4.49
CA PHE A 114 0.85 13.86 -4.03
C PHE A 114 0.25 12.95 -5.11
N HIS A 115 0.23 13.40 -6.37
CA HIS A 115 -0.27 12.59 -7.48
C HIS A 115 0.56 11.31 -7.65
N TYR A 116 1.88 11.43 -7.56
CA TYR A 116 2.80 10.30 -7.65
C TYR A 116 2.58 9.30 -6.50
N VAL A 117 2.58 9.76 -5.24
CA VAL A 117 2.35 8.88 -4.08
C VAL A 117 0.96 8.24 -4.14
N LEU A 118 -0.06 8.98 -4.57
CA LEU A 118 -1.39 8.40 -4.75
C LEU A 118 -1.37 7.30 -5.84
N ALA A 119 -0.64 7.50 -6.94
CA ALA A 119 -0.47 6.49 -7.97
C ALA A 119 0.25 5.22 -7.47
N THR A 120 1.25 5.34 -6.58
CA THR A 120 1.91 4.16 -6.01
C THR A 120 0.92 3.29 -5.23
N THR A 121 -0.03 3.88 -4.50
CA THR A 121 -1.02 3.16 -3.69
C THR A 121 -2.01 2.30 -4.49
N ILE A 122 -2.26 2.63 -5.77
CA ILE A 122 -3.09 1.83 -6.68
C ILE A 122 -2.23 0.88 -7.54
N VAL A 123 -1.14 1.37 -8.13
CA VAL A 123 -0.33 0.58 -9.07
C VAL A 123 0.39 -0.56 -8.36
N GLY A 124 0.94 -0.32 -7.17
CA GLY A 124 1.68 -1.34 -6.40
C GLY A 124 0.86 -2.60 -6.13
N PRO A 125 -0.33 -2.50 -5.50
CA PRO A 125 -1.22 -3.64 -5.29
C PRO A 125 -1.63 -4.36 -6.58
N VAL A 126 -1.99 -3.63 -7.64
CA VAL A 126 -2.42 -4.24 -8.90
C VAL A 126 -1.27 -5.01 -9.58
N GLU A 127 -0.08 -4.41 -9.67
CA GLU A 127 1.10 -5.07 -10.26
C GLU A 127 1.53 -6.29 -9.43
N TRP A 128 1.46 -6.20 -8.10
CA TRP A 128 1.74 -7.33 -7.23
C TRP A 128 0.77 -8.48 -7.50
N ILE A 129 -0.54 -8.19 -7.52
CA ILE A 129 -1.58 -9.20 -7.76
C ILE A 129 -1.44 -9.80 -9.16
N ARG A 130 -1.13 -9.00 -10.18
CA ARG A 130 -0.87 -9.51 -11.54
C ARG A 130 0.29 -10.52 -11.55
N GLN A 131 1.33 -10.30 -10.76
CA GLN A 131 2.52 -11.16 -10.73
C GLN A 131 2.39 -12.38 -9.81
N PHE A 132 1.71 -12.23 -8.66
CA PHE A 132 1.76 -13.20 -7.55
C PHE A 132 0.37 -13.54 -6.95
N GLY A 133 -0.68 -12.90 -7.43
CA GLY A 133 -2.06 -13.21 -7.09
C GLY A 133 -2.48 -14.58 -7.62
N TRP A 134 -3.47 -15.18 -6.95
CA TRP A 134 -4.00 -16.49 -7.34
C TRP A 134 -4.95 -16.42 -8.55
N ARG A 135 -5.42 -15.23 -8.91
CA ARG A 135 -6.08 -14.87 -10.17
C ARG A 135 -5.71 -13.44 -10.54
N GLU A 136 -5.91 -13.08 -11.80
CA GLU A 136 -5.86 -11.69 -12.25
C GLU A 136 -7.08 -10.91 -11.75
N LEU A 137 -6.93 -9.59 -11.62
CA LEU A 137 -8.04 -8.70 -11.32
C LEU A 137 -8.97 -8.58 -12.54
N HIS A 138 -10.28 -8.66 -12.28
CA HIS A 138 -11.31 -8.41 -13.28
C HIS A 138 -11.35 -6.91 -13.64
N PRO A 139 -11.74 -6.53 -14.87
CA PRO A 139 -11.88 -5.12 -15.25
C PRO A 139 -12.71 -4.27 -14.27
N HIS A 140 -13.77 -4.83 -13.68
CA HIS A 140 -14.56 -4.15 -12.65
C HIS A 140 -13.73 -3.77 -11.42
N GLU A 141 -12.77 -4.61 -11.01
CA GLU A 141 -11.88 -4.31 -9.89
C GLU A 141 -10.91 -3.17 -10.24
N LEU A 142 -10.44 -3.10 -11.48
CA LEU A 142 -9.57 -2.02 -11.96
C LEU A 142 -10.31 -0.67 -12.02
N VAL A 143 -11.57 -0.69 -12.47
CA VAL A 143 -12.43 0.51 -12.46
C VAL A 143 -12.75 0.94 -11.04
N ALA A 144 -13.13 0.00 -10.17
CA ALA A 144 -13.47 0.29 -8.77
C ALA A 144 -12.27 0.88 -8.01
N VAL A 145 -11.08 0.28 -8.12
CA VAL A 145 -9.88 0.81 -7.43
C VAL A 145 -9.51 2.18 -7.97
N ALA A 146 -9.58 2.41 -9.29
CA ALA A 146 -9.32 3.74 -9.86
C ALA A 146 -10.30 4.79 -9.34
N ARG A 147 -11.62 4.49 -9.34
CA ARG A 147 -12.65 5.38 -8.79
C ARG A 147 -12.37 5.74 -7.34
N ILE A 148 -12.10 4.75 -6.49
CA ILE A 148 -11.84 4.99 -5.06
C ILE A 148 -10.56 5.83 -4.88
N THR A 149 -9.50 5.55 -5.64
CA THR A 149 -8.25 6.32 -5.58
C THR A 149 -8.46 7.77 -6.04
N THR A 150 -9.16 8.02 -7.15
CA THR A 150 -9.49 9.38 -7.60
C THR A 150 -10.29 10.10 -6.53
N ARG A 151 -11.35 9.46 -6.01
CA ARG A 151 -12.21 10.06 -4.99
C ARG A 151 -11.46 10.38 -3.69
N PHE A 152 -10.56 9.49 -3.27
CA PHE A 152 -9.67 9.71 -2.12
C PHE A 152 -8.84 10.97 -2.31
N GLY A 153 -8.20 11.12 -3.48
CA GLY A 153 -7.39 12.30 -3.78
C GLY A 153 -8.21 13.59 -3.88
N GLU A 154 -9.43 13.55 -4.45
CA GLU A 154 -10.35 14.69 -4.46
C GLU A 154 -10.72 15.15 -3.03
N LEU A 155 -10.98 14.21 -2.13
CA LEU A 155 -11.25 14.50 -0.72
C LEU A 155 -10.01 15.03 0.04
N MET A 156 -8.81 14.80 -0.50
CA MET A 156 -7.58 15.47 -0.07
C MET A 156 -7.39 16.87 -0.69
N GLY A 157 -8.26 17.28 -1.62
CA GLY A 157 -8.19 18.57 -2.32
C GLY A 157 -7.35 18.56 -3.61
N LEU A 158 -6.89 17.39 -4.05
CA LEU A 158 -6.11 17.23 -5.28
C LEU A 158 -7.00 17.35 -6.52
N LYS A 159 -6.43 17.84 -7.62
CA LYS A 159 -7.15 18.10 -8.88
C LYS A 159 -6.44 17.46 -10.05
N GLY A 160 -7.16 17.23 -11.15
CA GLY A 160 -6.56 16.71 -12.39
C GLY A 160 -6.05 15.27 -12.28
N LEU A 161 -6.55 14.50 -11.32
CA LEU A 161 -6.19 13.10 -11.15
C LEU A 161 -6.68 12.24 -12.33
N PRO A 162 -5.93 11.19 -12.71
CA PRO A 162 -6.44 10.16 -13.62
C PRO A 162 -7.71 9.50 -13.06
N THR A 163 -8.58 9.04 -13.96
CA THR A 163 -9.83 8.32 -13.61
C THR A 163 -9.78 6.84 -13.97
N THR A 164 -8.65 6.36 -14.50
CA THR A 164 -8.43 4.97 -14.93
C THR A 164 -7.14 4.42 -14.37
N TYR A 165 -7.09 3.09 -14.17
CA TYR A 165 -5.87 2.40 -13.76
C TYR A 165 -4.71 2.68 -14.73
N ASP A 166 -4.95 2.61 -16.04
CA ASP A 166 -3.90 2.86 -17.04
C ASP A 166 -3.36 4.29 -16.97
N GLY A 167 -4.23 5.26 -16.64
CA GLY A 167 -3.83 6.64 -16.39
C GLY A 167 -2.89 6.76 -15.18
N TYR A 168 -3.22 6.12 -14.07
CA TYR A 168 -2.33 6.06 -12.89
C TYR A 168 -1.03 5.29 -13.14
N HIS A 169 -1.09 4.18 -13.87
CA HIS A 169 0.11 3.42 -14.25
C HIS A 169 1.03 4.26 -15.12
N ARG A 170 0.49 4.98 -16.11
CA ARG A 170 1.28 5.89 -16.95
C ARG A 170 1.89 7.03 -16.15
N LEU A 171 1.09 7.69 -15.31
CA LEU A 171 1.56 8.76 -14.42
C LEU A 171 2.73 8.27 -13.56
N LEU A 172 2.61 7.09 -12.94
CA LEU A 172 3.70 6.50 -12.17
C LEU A 172 4.96 6.31 -13.02
N ARG A 173 4.85 5.65 -14.18
CA ARG A 173 6.02 5.32 -15.00
C ARG A 173 6.73 6.55 -15.57
N GLU A 174 5.98 7.55 -16.01
CA GLU A 174 6.52 8.81 -16.51
C GLU A 174 7.24 9.56 -15.38
N TYR A 175 6.61 9.67 -14.21
CA TYR A 175 7.22 10.34 -13.05
C TYR A 175 8.50 9.64 -12.57
N GLU A 176 8.50 8.30 -12.51
CA GLU A 176 9.70 7.54 -12.13
C GLU A 176 10.83 7.69 -13.15
N ALA A 177 10.51 7.70 -14.44
CA ALA A 177 11.52 7.86 -15.49
C ALA A 177 12.23 9.22 -15.42
N GLU A 178 11.53 10.26 -14.99
CA GLU A 178 12.06 11.61 -14.86
C GLU A 178 12.77 11.85 -13.52
N HIS A 179 12.20 11.35 -12.41
CA HIS A 179 12.58 11.77 -11.07
C HIS A 179 13.33 10.73 -10.23
N PHE A 180 13.38 9.45 -10.63
CA PHE A 180 14.14 8.45 -9.87
C PHE A 180 15.63 8.79 -9.84
N ALA A 181 16.12 9.12 -8.65
CA ALA A 181 17.52 9.36 -8.42
C ALA A 181 17.93 8.89 -7.03
N HIS A 182 19.07 8.22 -6.99
CA HIS A 182 19.61 7.69 -5.74
C HIS A 182 20.04 8.83 -4.80
N THR A 183 19.65 8.74 -3.53
CA THR A 183 20.19 9.57 -2.46
C THR A 183 20.59 8.72 -1.25
N PRO A 184 21.52 9.21 -0.39
CA PRO A 184 21.80 8.54 0.88
C PRO A 184 20.56 8.40 1.79
N ALA A 185 19.62 9.34 1.70
CA ALA A 185 18.34 9.28 2.42
C ALA A 185 17.48 8.10 1.93
N SER A 186 17.42 7.86 0.63
CA SER A 186 16.72 6.73 0.01
C SER A 186 17.18 5.39 0.61
N THR A 187 18.50 5.20 0.75
CA THR A 187 19.07 3.99 1.38
C THR A 187 18.67 3.85 2.84
N ARG A 188 18.77 4.94 3.62
CA ARG A 188 18.43 4.91 5.06
C ARG A 188 16.97 4.57 5.28
N LEU A 189 16.07 5.18 4.51
CA LEU A 189 14.63 4.93 4.56
C LEU A 189 14.28 3.49 4.16
N ALA A 190 14.93 2.97 3.11
CA ALA A 190 14.76 1.57 2.70
C ALA A 190 15.22 0.59 3.79
N GLU A 191 16.41 0.79 4.38
CA GLU A 191 16.90 -0.04 5.49
C GLU A 191 16.01 0.06 6.74
N ALA A 192 15.54 1.26 7.09
CA ALA A 192 14.58 1.47 8.17
C ALA A 192 13.28 0.70 7.91
N THR A 193 12.75 0.77 6.70
CA THR A 193 11.53 0.04 6.30
C THR A 193 11.71 -1.47 6.35
N ILE A 194 12.89 -2.00 5.98
CA ILE A 194 13.22 -3.41 6.12
C ILE A 194 13.25 -3.83 7.60
N ARG A 195 13.81 -2.99 8.49
CA ARG A 195 13.79 -3.25 9.95
C ARG A 195 12.37 -3.24 10.52
N ILE A 196 11.54 -2.30 10.08
CA ILE A 196 10.12 -2.23 10.47
C ILE A 196 9.40 -3.50 10.01
N GLY A 197 9.57 -3.90 8.74
CA GLY A 197 8.99 -5.13 8.22
C GLY A 197 9.43 -6.38 8.98
N ARG A 198 10.67 -6.42 9.50
CA ARG A 198 11.14 -7.49 10.40
C ARG A 198 10.40 -7.46 11.74
N ALA A 199 10.17 -6.29 12.32
CA ALA A 199 9.51 -6.13 13.61
C ALA A 199 8.01 -6.43 13.55
N THR A 200 7.36 -6.15 12.43
CA THR A 200 5.91 -6.36 12.23
C THR A 200 5.58 -7.71 11.57
N ALA A 201 6.58 -8.47 11.13
CA ALA A 201 6.38 -9.76 10.50
C ALA A 201 5.69 -10.75 11.45
N ARG A 202 4.54 -11.29 11.02
CA ARG A 202 3.80 -12.32 11.77
C ARG A 202 4.63 -13.56 12.07
N TYR A 203 5.57 -13.90 11.19
CA TYR A 203 6.49 -15.01 11.38
C TYR A 203 7.91 -14.47 11.33
N PRO A 204 8.78 -14.84 12.29
CA PRO A 204 10.15 -14.37 12.31
C PRO A 204 10.91 -14.96 11.12
N ALA A 205 10.97 -14.23 10.01
CA ALA A 205 11.85 -14.56 8.88
C ALA A 205 13.34 -14.35 9.23
N GLY A 206 13.61 -13.80 10.42
CA GLY A 206 14.94 -13.67 11.00
C GLY A 206 15.90 -12.96 10.03
N PRO A 207 17.10 -13.52 9.78
CA PRO A 207 18.10 -12.91 8.91
C PRO A 207 17.67 -12.85 7.43
N LEU A 208 16.65 -13.62 7.01
CA LEU A 208 16.20 -13.64 5.62
C LEU A 208 15.28 -12.46 5.26
N THR A 209 14.79 -11.69 6.24
CA THR A 209 13.88 -10.55 5.98
C THR A 209 14.47 -9.56 4.98
N ARG A 210 15.73 -9.15 5.20
CA ARG A 210 16.44 -8.19 4.34
C ARG A 210 16.65 -8.71 2.91
N PRO A 211 17.28 -9.88 2.67
CA PRO A 211 17.45 -10.38 1.31
C PRO A 211 16.13 -10.67 0.61
N ILE A 212 15.08 -11.13 1.33
CA ILE A 212 13.74 -11.31 0.76
C ILE A 212 13.17 -9.96 0.29
N ALA A 213 13.19 -8.93 1.13
CA ALA A 213 12.68 -7.61 0.78
C ALA A 213 13.38 -7.05 -0.47
N ILE A 214 14.71 -7.14 -0.53
CA ILE A 214 15.48 -6.67 -1.68
C ILE A 214 15.20 -7.50 -2.94
N ALA A 215 15.01 -8.83 -2.81
CA ALA A 215 14.70 -9.70 -3.93
C ALA A 215 13.29 -9.49 -4.52
N LEU A 216 12.39 -8.81 -3.80
CA LEU A 216 11.05 -8.44 -4.27
C LEU A 216 11.03 -7.10 -5.02
N MET A 217 12.04 -6.26 -4.83
CA MET A 217 12.17 -5.00 -5.58
C MET A 217 12.47 -5.30 -7.05
N ASP A 218 11.86 -4.54 -7.95
CA ASP A 218 12.31 -4.52 -9.35
C ASP A 218 13.67 -3.82 -9.46
N GLU A 219 14.31 -4.00 -10.62
CA GLU A 219 15.68 -3.50 -10.81
C GLU A 219 15.80 -1.97 -10.67
N PRO A 220 14.91 -1.14 -11.26
CA PRO A 220 14.96 0.31 -11.07
C PRO A 220 14.83 0.71 -9.59
N LEU A 221 13.87 0.13 -8.87
CA LEU A 221 13.68 0.41 -7.44
C LEU A 221 14.89 -0.01 -6.61
N ARG A 222 15.41 -1.21 -6.85
CA ARG A 222 16.58 -1.71 -6.13
C ARG A 222 17.79 -0.78 -6.31
N GLN A 223 18.01 -0.30 -7.53
CA GLN A 223 19.12 0.58 -7.86
C GLN A 223 18.94 1.96 -7.22
N VAL A 224 17.77 2.59 -7.35
CA VAL A 224 17.53 3.93 -6.79
C VAL A 224 17.61 3.93 -5.26
N LEU A 225 17.21 2.83 -4.61
CA LEU A 225 17.36 2.67 -3.16
C LEU A 225 18.78 2.28 -2.71
N GLY A 226 19.72 2.09 -3.64
CA GLY A 226 21.10 1.69 -3.30
C GLY A 226 21.19 0.28 -2.71
N MET A 227 20.19 -0.58 -2.94
CA MET A 227 20.13 -1.91 -2.36
C MET A 227 21.04 -2.89 -3.12
N PRO A 228 21.76 -3.80 -2.43
CA PRO A 228 22.68 -4.72 -3.09
C PRO A 228 21.95 -5.74 -3.97
N ARG A 229 22.54 -6.09 -5.11
CA ARG A 229 21.99 -7.13 -5.99
C ARG A 229 21.90 -8.47 -5.25
N GLN A 230 20.75 -9.13 -5.36
CA GLN A 230 20.56 -10.47 -4.81
C GLN A 230 20.94 -11.55 -5.85
N PRO A 231 21.39 -12.74 -5.41
CA PRO A 231 21.70 -13.84 -6.32
C PRO A 231 20.51 -14.20 -7.22
N ALA A 232 20.74 -14.35 -8.52
CA ALA A 232 19.66 -14.58 -9.49
C ALA A 232 18.88 -15.88 -9.23
N TRP A 233 19.52 -16.92 -8.68
CA TRP A 233 18.83 -18.14 -8.26
C TRP A 233 17.87 -17.88 -7.10
N PHE A 234 18.24 -17.00 -6.15
CA PHE A 234 17.44 -16.69 -4.97
C PHE A 234 16.20 -15.90 -5.36
N VAL A 235 16.35 -14.88 -6.21
CA VAL A 235 15.23 -14.11 -6.77
C VAL A 235 14.26 -15.04 -7.52
N ARG A 236 14.77 -15.94 -8.37
CA ARG A 236 13.95 -16.91 -9.11
C ARG A 236 13.22 -17.89 -8.17
N ALA A 237 13.90 -18.39 -7.15
CA ALA A 237 13.32 -19.30 -6.16
C ALA A 237 12.19 -18.61 -5.37
N LEU A 238 12.41 -17.39 -4.89
CA LEU A 238 11.42 -16.60 -4.16
C LEU A 238 10.18 -16.31 -5.01
N ARG A 239 10.37 -15.80 -6.23
CA ARG A 239 9.26 -15.55 -7.18
C ARG A 239 8.54 -16.85 -7.56
N GLY A 240 9.27 -17.96 -7.70
CA GLY A 240 8.71 -19.29 -7.90
C GLY A 240 7.85 -19.76 -6.73
N ALA A 241 8.30 -19.56 -5.49
CA ALA A 241 7.56 -19.88 -4.28
C ALA A 241 6.26 -19.06 -4.17
N LEU A 242 6.30 -17.76 -4.50
CA LEU A 242 5.10 -16.92 -4.54
C LEU A 242 4.09 -17.39 -5.59
N ARG A 243 4.54 -17.80 -6.78
CA ARG A 243 3.66 -18.40 -7.81
C ARG A 243 3.13 -19.78 -7.40
N LEU A 244 3.90 -20.57 -6.67
CA LEU A 244 3.42 -21.83 -6.10
C LEU A 244 2.36 -21.58 -5.03
N ARG A 245 2.56 -20.58 -4.16
CA ARG A 245 1.54 -20.10 -3.22
C ARG A 245 0.27 -19.68 -3.94
N ALA A 246 0.37 -18.92 -5.03
CA ALA A 246 -0.77 -18.52 -5.86
C ALA A 246 -1.55 -19.73 -6.39
N ARG A 247 -0.86 -20.73 -6.95
CA ARG A 247 -1.49 -21.99 -7.42
C ARG A 247 -2.14 -22.76 -6.27
N TYR A 248 -1.47 -22.87 -5.13
CA TYR A 248 -2.04 -23.47 -3.92
C TYR A 248 -3.32 -22.74 -3.50
N LEU A 249 -3.30 -21.41 -3.44
CA LEU A 249 -4.49 -20.65 -3.07
C LEU A 249 -5.65 -20.85 -4.06
N ARG A 250 -5.36 -20.87 -5.36
CA ARG A 250 -6.34 -21.05 -6.43
C ARG A 250 -7.04 -22.40 -6.37
N HIS A 251 -6.28 -23.49 -6.22
CA HIS A 251 -6.82 -24.85 -6.38
C HIS A 251 -7.08 -25.56 -5.06
N LEU A 252 -6.28 -25.22 -4.04
CA LEU A 252 -6.21 -25.99 -2.81
C LEU A 252 -6.60 -25.18 -1.59
N ALA A 253 -6.44 -23.88 -1.42
CA ALA A 253 -6.83 -23.23 -0.16
C ALA A 253 -8.35 -23.02 -0.05
N ARG A 254 -8.91 -23.00 1.17
CA ARG A 254 -10.30 -22.58 1.39
C ARG A 254 -10.43 -21.05 1.25
N PRO A 255 -11.51 -20.53 0.65
CA PRO A 255 -11.73 -19.08 0.59
C PRO A 255 -11.93 -18.50 1.99
N ARG A 256 -11.56 -17.22 2.12
CA ARG A 256 -11.76 -16.46 3.34
C ARG A 256 -13.24 -16.09 3.47
N ARG A 257 -13.84 -16.37 4.64
CA ARG A 257 -15.26 -16.07 4.92
C ARG A 257 -15.49 -14.75 5.63
N THR A 258 -14.48 -14.24 6.33
CA THR A 258 -14.54 -12.99 7.09
C THR A 258 -13.49 -12.02 6.56
N PRO A 259 -13.79 -10.71 6.45
CA PRO A 259 -12.83 -9.74 5.94
C PRO A 259 -11.56 -9.73 6.78
N TYR A 260 -10.41 -9.61 6.13
CA TYR A 260 -9.16 -9.32 6.79
C TYR A 260 -9.23 -7.94 7.46
N ARG A 261 -8.70 -7.86 8.67
CA ARG A 261 -8.50 -6.63 9.43
C ARG A 261 -7.04 -6.59 9.85
N HIS A 262 -6.36 -5.47 9.56
CA HIS A 262 -5.01 -5.25 10.05
C HIS A 262 -5.01 -5.26 11.58
N ARG A 263 -3.98 -5.86 12.17
CA ARG A 263 -3.80 -5.91 13.62
C ARG A 263 -2.52 -5.14 13.93
N PRO A 264 -2.60 -3.84 14.22
CA PRO A 264 -1.43 -3.02 14.45
C PRO A 264 -0.71 -3.48 15.72
N ALA A 265 0.62 -3.59 15.66
CA ALA A 265 1.44 -3.92 16.81
C ALA A 265 1.49 -2.76 17.81
N THR A 266 1.41 -1.53 17.31
CA THR A 266 1.43 -0.31 18.12
C THR A 266 0.20 -0.15 19.03
N TYR A 267 -0.96 -0.71 18.65
CA TYR A 267 -2.24 -0.47 19.33
C TYR A 267 -2.90 -1.76 19.84
N PRO A 268 -2.31 -2.48 20.82
CA PRO A 268 -2.83 -3.76 21.31
C PRO A 268 -4.20 -3.62 22.00
N GLY A 269 -4.49 -2.46 22.60
CA GLY A 269 -5.77 -2.14 23.25
C GLY A 269 -6.82 -1.52 22.31
N GLY A 270 -6.53 -1.40 21.01
CA GLY A 270 -7.30 -0.59 20.07
C GLY A 270 -6.77 0.83 19.96
N TYR A 271 -7.37 1.60 19.05
CA TYR A 271 -7.01 2.97 18.74
C TYR A 271 -8.27 3.77 18.38
N THR A 272 -8.12 5.08 18.39
CA THR A 272 -9.05 6.07 17.84
C THR A 272 -8.34 6.87 16.74
N LEU A 273 -9.10 7.58 15.90
CA LEU A 273 -8.50 8.44 14.86
C LEU A 273 -7.54 9.50 15.41
N ARG A 274 -7.73 9.92 16.67
CA ARG A 274 -6.87 10.92 17.33
C ARG A 274 -5.46 10.38 17.58
N ASP A 275 -5.33 9.08 17.79
CA ASP A 275 -4.06 8.40 18.08
C ASP A 275 -3.16 8.26 16.85
N LEU A 276 -3.72 8.44 15.65
CA LEU A 276 -3.02 8.28 14.37
C LEU A 276 -2.27 9.55 13.96
N GLY A 277 -0.99 9.40 13.63
CA GLY A 277 -0.09 10.47 13.21
C GLY A 277 1.22 10.51 14.02
N PRO A 278 2.21 11.33 13.61
CA PRO A 278 3.46 11.48 14.34
C PRO A 278 3.22 11.95 15.77
N GLU A 279 3.89 11.34 16.75
CA GLU A 279 3.69 11.66 18.19
C GLU A 279 3.94 13.14 18.48
N SER A 280 4.95 13.71 17.83
CA SER A 280 5.30 15.13 17.89
C SER A 280 4.18 16.08 17.45
N MET A 281 3.22 15.59 16.66
CA MET A 281 2.13 16.39 16.10
C MET A 281 0.78 16.18 16.78
N LEU A 282 0.62 15.12 17.59
CA LEU A 282 -0.70 14.74 18.13
C LEU A 282 -1.37 15.89 18.89
N ALA A 283 -0.63 16.57 19.76
CA ALA A 283 -1.17 17.70 20.54
C ALA A 283 -1.64 18.87 19.65
N ALA A 284 -0.84 19.25 18.64
CA ALA A 284 -1.19 20.33 17.71
C ALA A 284 -2.42 19.98 16.87
N LEU A 285 -2.53 18.71 16.46
CA LEU A 285 -3.63 18.26 15.61
C LEU A 285 -4.99 18.24 16.33
N GLU A 286 -5.00 18.08 17.65
CA GLU A 286 -6.22 18.16 18.49
C GLU A 286 -6.56 19.60 18.89
N ALA A 287 -5.57 20.48 19.03
CA ALA A 287 -5.79 21.90 19.35
C ALA A 287 -6.53 22.68 18.24
N THR A 288 -6.61 22.11 17.04
CA THR A 288 -7.25 22.71 15.85
C THR A 288 -8.60 22.06 15.50
N SER A 289 -9.15 21.23 16.40
CA SER A 289 -10.39 20.45 16.19
C SER A 289 -11.62 21.07 16.83
#